data_AF-A0A4Q3I9H4-F1
#
_entry.id   AF-A0A4Q3I9H4-F1
#
_cell.length_a   1.000
_cell.length_b   1.000
_cell.length_c   1.000
_cell.angle_alpha   90.00
_cell.angle_beta   90.00
_cell.angle_gamma   90.00
#
_symmetry.space_group_name_H-M   'P 1'
#
loop_
_entity.id
_entity.type
_entity.pdbx_description
1 polymer ?
#
loop_
_entity_poly.entity_id
_entity_poly.type
_entity_poly.pdbx_seq_one_letter_code
_entity_poly.pdbx_strand_id
1 'polypeptide(L)'
;RWTWTGPSNEELVGGLGEFRPSDRETVLEMMQGRYLLSSKLVDTHGVSPFSVEVEHPDWVDDLHTFGWLRHFRDARSDEERRFARTLTLDWIGREGAFSRQTWGPSLTARRVLNWLRHFNILVDGATTEQQQTISRSLSTQIQSLKLRGVLANDPVDALLAAIALVGVALCNERGENEIYPRLKRVHRLLDMQIDEDGLHRSRCARQQLQILVELITVKQALRRLYEQYANEFTEVLENMHRALDAISLGTGEPGYFNGTGQMPHDLVVAVQAQSPARARSTGITGGYGRLISGRSIVVADSGLVPAPEFARNAHAGALSFEFSHGRDLVVCN
;
A
#
# COMPACT_ATOMS: atom_id res chain seq x y z
N ARG A 1 7.30 21.57 25.92
CA ARG A 1 6.22 22.46 25.45
C ARG A 1 6.01 22.15 23.96
N TRP A 2 4.88 21.53 23.61
CA TRP A 2 4.54 21.25 22.21
C TRP A 2 3.92 22.51 21.61
N THR A 3 4.67 23.25 20.82
CA THR A 3 4.13 24.31 19.97
C THR A 3 3.59 23.64 18.71
N TRP A 4 2.28 23.69 18.52
CA TRP A 4 1.64 23.37 17.25
C TRP A 4 2.10 24.39 16.22
N THR A 5 3.12 24.05 15.45
CA THR A 5 3.38 24.73 14.19
C THR A 5 2.33 24.23 13.21
N GLY A 6 1.53 25.14 12.66
CA GLY A 6 0.55 24.81 11.64
C GLY A 6 1.18 24.07 10.44
N PRO A 7 0.36 23.51 9.54
CA PRO A 7 0.85 22.80 8.36
C PRO A 7 1.89 23.65 7.63
N SER A 8 3.11 23.12 7.44
CA SER A 8 4.14 23.76 6.65
C SER A 8 3.66 23.86 5.20
N ASN A 9 3.86 25.04 4.58
CA ASN A 9 3.78 25.21 3.13
C ASN A 9 5.04 24.58 2.53
N GLU A 10 5.11 23.24 2.54
CA GLU A 10 6.10 22.51 1.76
C GLU A 10 5.66 22.58 0.30
N GLU A 11 6.50 23.15 -0.57
CA GLU A 11 6.31 23.06 -2.02
C GLU A 11 6.61 21.61 -2.42
N LEU A 12 5.55 20.82 -2.58
CA LEU A 12 5.62 19.42 -2.98
C LEU A 12 5.43 19.32 -4.49
N VAL A 13 6.32 18.57 -5.14
CA VAL A 13 6.23 18.24 -6.56
C VAL A 13 5.88 16.76 -6.72
N GLY A 14 5.13 16.40 -7.77
CA GLY A 14 4.88 14.99 -8.10
C GLY A 14 6.18 14.24 -8.36
N GLY A 15 6.65 13.48 -7.36
CA GLY A 15 8.00 12.91 -7.34
C GLY A 15 8.06 11.39 -7.19
N LEU A 16 6.92 10.70 -7.03
CA LEU A 16 6.86 9.25 -6.86
C LEU A 16 6.37 8.54 -8.13
N GLY A 17 7.00 7.41 -8.45
CA GLY A 17 6.58 6.56 -9.57
C GLY A 17 5.36 5.71 -9.25
N GLU A 18 4.63 5.31 -10.29
CA GLU A 18 3.52 4.35 -10.21
C GLU A 18 3.81 3.18 -11.14
N PHE A 19 4.18 2.04 -10.58
CA PHE A 19 4.44 0.81 -11.34
C PHE A 19 3.21 -0.10 -11.43
N ARG A 20 2.18 0.13 -10.60
CA ARG A 20 0.95 -0.65 -10.66
C ARG A 20 0.20 -0.33 -11.96
N PRO A 21 -0.52 -1.32 -12.53
CA PRO A 21 -1.28 -1.10 -13.74
C PRO A 21 -2.43 -0.10 -13.50
N SER A 22 -2.70 0.67 -14.55
CA SER A 22 -3.94 1.43 -14.69
C SER A 22 -4.97 0.55 -15.42
N ASP A 23 -6.25 0.86 -15.23
CA ASP A 23 -7.33 0.21 -15.97
C ASP A 23 -8.35 1.27 -16.35
N ARG A 24 -8.62 1.37 -17.66
CA ARG A 24 -9.54 2.38 -18.20
C ARG A 24 -10.99 2.02 -17.90
N GLU A 25 -11.32 0.73 -17.87
CA GLU A 25 -12.71 0.33 -17.61
C GLU A 25 -13.14 0.75 -16.20
N THR A 26 -12.25 0.56 -15.22
CA THR A 26 -12.43 1.08 -13.86
C THR A 26 -12.73 2.59 -13.84
N VAL A 27 -12.05 3.40 -14.66
CA VAL A 27 -12.34 4.85 -14.74
C VAL A 27 -13.76 5.11 -15.25
N LEU A 28 -14.17 4.42 -16.32
CA LEU A 28 -15.51 4.56 -16.91
C LEU A 28 -16.61 4.12 -15.94
N GLU A 29 -16.40 3.02 -15.22
CA GLU A 29 -17.32 2.55 -14.18
C GLU A 29 -17.45 3.56 -13.04
N MET A 30 -16.32 4.09 -12.54
CA MET A 30 -16.33 5.10 -11.49
C MET A 30 -17.07 6.37 -11.92
N MET A 31 -16.87 6.82 -13.17
CA MET A 31 -17.60 7.96 -13.72
C MET A 31 -19.11 7.72 -13.85
N GLN A 32 -19.54 6.45 -13.93
CA GLN A 32 -20.94 6.04 -13.88
C GLN A 32 -21.47 5.81 -12.44
N GLY A 33 -20.66 6.09 -11.42
CA GLY A 33 -21.00 5.88 -10.01
C GLY A 33 -20.81 4.44 -9.53
N ARG A 34 -20.09 3.60 -10.27
CA ARG A 34 -19.82 2.21 -9.91
C ARG A 34 -18.38 2.03 -9.46
N TYR A 35 -18.18 1.54 -8.24
CA TYR A 35 -16.88 1.44 -7.59
C TYR A 35 -16.59 -0.01 -7.24
N LEU A 36 -15.76 -0.66 -8.08
CA LEU A 36 -15.20 -1.99 -7.81
C LEU A 36 -13.91 -1.84 -6.99
N LEU A 37 -13.99 -2.00 -5.68
CA LEU A 37 -12.86 -1.92 -4.76
C LEU A 37 -12.82 -3.17 -3.88
N SER A 38 -11.65 -3.73 -3.58
CA SER A 38 -11.51 -4.97 -2.80
C SER A 38 -12.51 -6.08 -3.19
N SER A 39 -12.64 -6.34 -4.50
CA SER A 39 -13.58 -7.31 -5.09
C SER A 39 -15.07 -7.07 -4.81
N LYS A 40 -15.44 -5.92 -4.27
CA LYS A 40 -16.82 -5.53 -3.99
C LYS A 40 -17.24 -4.39 -4.91
N LEU A 41 -18.29 -4.62 -5.71
CA LEU A 41 -18.93 -3.59 -6.51
C LEU A 41 -19.98 -2.85 -5.67
N VAL A 42 -19.86 -1.52 -5.62
CA VAL A 42 -20.86 -0.62 -5.01
C VAL A 42 -21.31 0.38 -6.06
N ASP A 43 -22.62 0.46 -6.30
CA ASP A 43 -23.25 1.48 -7.14
C ASP A 43 -23.76 2.61 -6.23
N THR A 44 -23.24 3.81 -6.42
CA THR A 44 -23.62 5.00 -5.64
C THR A 44 -24.80 5.75 -6.25
N HIS A 45 -25.31 5.32 -7.41
CA HIS A 45 -26.43 5.95 -8.11
C HIS A 45 -26.24 7.46 -8.31
N GLY A 46 -25.00 7.89 -8.53
CA GLY A 46 -24.62 9.29 -8.76
C GLY A 46 -24.37 10.13 -7.50
N VAL A 47 -24.57 9.59 -6.29
CA VAL A 47 -24.07 10.24 -5.07
C VAL A 47 -22.58 9.96 -4.87
N SER A 48 -21.93 10.71 -3.99
CA SER A 48 -20.51 10.50 -3.70
C SER A 48 -20.27 9.12 -3.06
N PRO A 49 -19.20 8.39 -3.43
CA PRO A 49 -18.81 7.16 -2.75
C PRO A 49 -18.43 7.38 -1.28
N PHE A 50 -18.10 8.61 -0.90
CA PHE A 50 -17.81 8.99 0.50
C PHE A 50 -19.08 9.34 1.29
N SER A 51 -20.26 9.22 0.68
CA SER A 51 -21.55 9.50 1.32
C SER A 51 -22.42 8.26 1.54
N VAL A 52 -21.97 7.10 1.07
CA VAL A 52 -22.68 5.84 1.21
C VAL A 52 -22.14 5.05 2.41
N GLU A 53 -23.03 4.43 3.16
CA GLU A 53 -22.64 3.48 4.20
C GLU A 53 -22.44 2.11 3.55
N VAL A 54 -21.22 1.56 3.66
CA VAL A 54 -20.86 0.25 3.11
C VAL A 54 -20.30 -0.63 4.22
N GLU A 55 -21.00 -1.73 4.51
CA GLU A 55 -20.57 -2.75 5.48
C GLU A 55 -19.49 -3.68 4.88
N HIS A 56 -18.39 -3.10 4.40
CA HIS A 56 -17.25 -3.84 3.84
C HIS A 56 -15.94 -3.10 4.14
N PRO A 57 -15.26 -3.43 5.26
CA PRO A 57 -14.10 -2.67 5.75
C PRO A 57 -12.97 -2.51 4.72
N ASP A 58 -12.68 -3.56 3.96
CA ASP A 58 -11.65 -3.52 2.91
C ASP A 58 -12.01 -2.58 1.75
N TRP A 59 -13.31 -2.46 1.42
CA TRP A 59 -13.78 -1.55 0.38
C TRP A 59 -13.64 -0.10 0.85
N VAL A 60 -13.98 0.15 2.13
CA VAL A 60 -13.83 1.46 2.77
C VAL A 60 -12.35 1.85 2.87
N ASP A 61 -11.46 0.92 3.24
CA ASP A 61 -10.01 1.16 3.24
C ASP A 61 -9.50 1.51 1.83
N ASP A 62 -9.82 0.72 0.80
CA ASP A 62 -9.43 0.98 -0.59
C ASP A 62 -9.94 2.35 -1.10
N LEU A 63 -11.17 2.72 -0.75
CA LEU A 63 -11.74 4.01 -1.12
C LEU A 63 -10.93 5.16 -0.50
N HIS A 64 -10.67 5.09 0.81
CA HIS A 64 -10.01 6.16 1.57
C HIS A 64 -8.48 6.17 1.45
N THR A 65 -7.86 5.14 0.89
CA THR A 65 -6.43 5.14 0.56
C THR A 65 -6.14 5.82 -0.78
N PHE A 66 -7.15 6.08 -1.61
CA PHE A 66 -6.98 6.64 -2.95
C PHE A 66 -6.11 5.79 -3.88
N GLY A 67 -6.02 4.47 -3.64
CA GLY A 67 -5.31 3.55 -4.52
C GLY A 67 -5.85 3.55 -5.94
N TRP A 68 -7.13 3.89 -6.11
CA TRP A 68 -7.83 4.01 -7.39
C TRP A 68 -7.33 5.18 -8.27
N LEU A 69 -6.63 6.18 -7.72
CA LEU A 69 -6.05 7.28 -8.52
C LEU A 69 -5.10 6.76 -9.62
N ARG A 70 -4.49 5.57 -9.42
CA ARG A 70 -3.64 4.93 -10.42
C ARG A 70 -4.32 4.70 -11.77
N HIS A 71 -5.63 4.46 -11.76
CA HIS A 71 -6.39 4.23 -12.99
C HIS A 71 -6.51 5.50 -13.84
N PHE A 72 -6.39 6.68 -13.20
CA PHE A 72 -6.38 7.98 -13.86
C PHE A 72 -4.99 8.44 -14.34
N ARG A 73 -3.92 7.66 -14.10
CA ARG A 73 -2.54 7.98 -14.55
C ARG A 73 -2.48 8.34 -16.03
N ASP A 74 -3.21 7.59 -16.85
CA ASP A 74 -3.20 7.71 -18.30
C ASP A 74 -4.45 8.47 -18.81
N ALA A 75 -5.04 9.33 -17.97
CA ALA A 75 -6.21 10.15 -18.30
C ALA A 75 -5.94 11.03 -19.54
N ARG A 76 -6.77 10.84 -20.56
CA ARG A 76 -6.65 11.46 -21.89
C ARG A 76 -7.47 12.73 -22.04
N SER A 77 -8.44 12.93 -21.14
CA SER A 77 -9.36 14.07 -21.19
C SER A 77 -9.30 14.91 -19.92
N ASP A 78 -9.63 16.20 -20.07
CA ASP A 78 -9.81 17.11 -18.93
C ASP A 78 -10.98 16.68 -18.03
N GLU A 79 -11.95 15.95 -18.59
CA GLU A 79 -13.09 15.40 -17.87
C GLU A 79 -12.66 14.32 -16.86
N GLU A 80 -11.86 13.35 -17.27
CA GLU A 80 -11.33 12.29 -16.39
C GLU A 80 -10.50 12.90 -15.24
N ARG A 81 -9.64 13.89 -15.52
CA ARG A 81 -8.85 14.60 -14.48
C ARG A 81 -9.75 15.39 -13.53
N ARG A 82 -10.73 16.11 -14.08
CA ARG A 82 -11.71 16.87 -13.30
C ARG A 82 -12.51 15.94 -12.39
N PHE A 83 -12.91 14.75 -12.86
CA PHE A 83 -13.64 13.77 -12.06
C PHE A 83 -12.81 13.30 -10.85
N ALA A 84 -11.56 12.89 -11.05
CA ALA A 84 -10.67 12.49 -9.96
C ALA A 84 -10.44 13.63 -8.94
N ARG A 85 -10.24 14.86 -9.43
CA ARG A 85 -10.14 16.05 -8.58
C ARG A 85 -11.43 16.30 -7.79
N THR A 86 -12.60 16.20 -8.42
CA THR A 86 -13.90 16.41 -7.76
C THR A 86 -14.10 15.41 -6.63
N LEU A 87 -13.81 14.11 -6.84
CA LEU A 87 -13.87 13.11 -5.78
C LEU A 87 -12.91 13.43 -4.63
N THR A 88 -11.71 13.93 -4.95
CA THR A 88 -10.73 14.33 -3.95
C THR A 88 -11.21 15.53 -3.11
N LEU A 89 -11.79 16.54 -3.75
CA LEU A 89 -12.36 17.71 -3.07
C LEU A 89 -13.59 17.34 -2.23
N ASP A 90 -14.45 16.45 -2.72
CA ASP A 90 -15.59 15.94 -1.95
C ASP A 90 -15.13 15.17 -0.70
N TRP A 91 -14.10 14.33 -0.83
CA TRP A 91 -13.47 13.71 0.33
C TRP A 91 -12.93 14.74 1.32
N ILE A 92 -12.24 15.80 0.86
CA ILE A 92 -11.77 16.87 1.76
C ILE A 92 -12.96 17.55 2.47
N GLY A 93 -14.06 17.79 1.78
CA GLY A 93 -15.26 18.40 2.36
C GLY A 93 -15.94 17.56 3.44
N ARG A 94 -15.91 16.23 3.30
CA ARG A 94 -16.58 15.28 4.22
C ARG A 94 -15.66 14.74 5.31
N GLU A 95 -14.44 14.40 4.94
CA GLU A 95 -13.46 13.64 5.73
C GLU A 95 -12.20 14.44 6.08
N GLY A 96 -12.16 15.74 5.72
CA GLY A 96 -11.03 16.61 6.01
C GLY A 96 -10.79 16.87 7.51
N ALA A 97 -11.81 16.66 8.33
CA ALA A 97 -11.68 16.66 9.79
C ALA A 97 -11.18 15.30 10.30
N PHE A 98 -10.42 15.31 11.39
CA PHE A 98 -9.89 14.08 11.97
C PHE A 98 -11.01 13.12 12.39
N SER A 99 -10.92 11.88 11.92
CA SER A 99 -11.73 10.75 12.40
C SER A 99 -10.82 9.54 12.65
N ARG A 100 -11.10 8.73 13.67
CA ARG A 100 -10.27 7.55 13.96
C ARG A 100 -10.28 6.53 12.81
N GLN A 101 -11.39 6.44 12.08
CA GLN A 101 -11.60 5.46 11.02
C GLN A 101 -10.85 5.85 9.73
N THR A 102 -10.95 7.11 9.31
CA THR A 102 -10.41 7.59 8.01
C THR A 102 -9.04 8.28 8.12
N TRP A 103 -8.53 8.46 9.36
CA TRP A 103 -7.20 9.01 9.64
C TRP A 103 -6.30 8.05 10.43
N GLY A 104 -6.49 6.74 10.36
CA GLY A 104 -5.50 5.77 10.86
C GLY A 104 -4.11 6.02 10.26
N PRO A 105 -2.99 5.81 10.98
CA PRO A 105 -1.64 6.10 10.46
C PRO A 105 -1.31 5.37 9.15
N SER A 106 -1.55 4.05 9.07
CA SER A 106 -1.32 3.28 7.84
C SER A 106 -2.17 3.76 6.66
N LEU A 107 -3.47 3.98 6.88
CA LEU A 107 -4.39 4.48 5.86
C LEU A 107 -3.98 5.89 5.38
N THR A 108 -3.65 6.79 6.31
CA THR A 108 -3.17 8.14 6.00
C THR A 108 -1.85 8.09 5.23
N ALA A 109 -0.94 7.20 5.62
CA ALA A 109 0.34 7.01 4.93
C ALA A 109 0.15 6.58 3.47
N ARG A 110 -0.71 5.57 3.22
CA ARG A 110 -1.05 5.13 1.87
C ARG A 110 -1.75 6.23 1.07
N ARG A 111 -2.66 6.98 1.67
CA ARG A 111 -3.32 8.13 1.02
C ARG A 111 -2.33 9.21 0.63
N VAL A 112 -1.43 9.61 1.53
CA VAL A 112 -0.36 10.58 1.23
C VAL A 112 0.52 10.09 0.08
N LEU A 113 0.95 8.83 0.10
CA LEU A 113 1.78 8.26 -0.96
C LEU A 113 1.03 8.22 -2.31
N ASN A 114 -0.24 7.82 -2.32
CA ASN A 114 -1.06 7.83 -3.55
C ASN A 114 -1.32 9.25 -4.07
N TRP A 115 -1.55 10.23 -3.19
CA TRP A 115 -1.68 11.64 -3.61
C TRP A 115 -0.38 12.19 -4.17
N LEU A 116 0.77 11.84 -3.60
CA LEU A 116 2.09 12.27 -4.11
C LEU A 116 2.41 11.64 -5.48
N ARG A 117 2.05 10.36 -5.70
CA ARG A 117 2.19 9.69 -7.02
C ARG A 117 1.36 10.39 -8.10
N HIS A 118 0.16 10.82 -7.73
CA HIS A 118 -0.87 11.28 -8.66
C HIS A 118 -1.16 12.78 -8.53
N PHE A 119 -0.22 13.55 -7.96
CA PHE A 119 -0.46 14.95 -7.60
C PHE A 119 -0.84 15.81 -8.81
N ASN A 120 -0.19 15.61 -9.95
CA ASN A 120 -0.47 16.34 -11.19
C ASN A 120 -1.91 16.11 -11.68
N ILE A 121 -2.46 14.90 -11.54
CA ILE A 121 -3.88 14.65 -11.89
C ILE A 121 -4.82 15.54 -11.06
N LEU A 122 -4.46 15.78 -9.81
CA LEU A 122 -5.26 16.56 -8.88
C LEU A 122 -5.14 18.06 -9.13
N VAL A 123 -3.96 18.57 -9.51
CA VAL A 123 -3.71 20.02 -9.65
C VAL A 123 -3.81 20.56 -11.07
N ASP A 124 -3.62 19.73 -12.11
CA ASP A 124 -3.67 20.14 -13.51
C ASP A 124 -5.08 20.59 -13.89
N GLY A 125 -5.21 21.82 -14.40
CA GLY A 125 -6.50 22.43 -14.73
C GLY A 125 -7.41 22.74 -13.54
N ALA A 126 -6.88 22.67 -12.31
CA ALA A 126 -7.57 23.10 -11.10
C ALA A 126 -7.51 24.63 -10.95
N THR A 127 -8.52 25.23 -10.30
CA THR A 127 -8.43 26.64 -9.91
C THR A 127 -7.40 26.82 -8.78
N THR A 128 -6.89 28.04 -8.59
CA THR A 128 -5.98 28.35 -7.49
C THR A 128 -6.54 27.96 -6.12
N GLU A 129 -7.84 28.16 -5.90
CA GLU A 129 -8.51 27.77 -4.65
C GLU A 129 -8.56 26.25 -4.47
N GLN A 130 -8.83 25.49 -5.53
CA GLN A 130 -8.81 24.02 -5.49
C GLN A 130 -7.41 23.50 -5.19
N GLN A 131 -6.38 24.04 -5.84
CA GLN A 131 -4.98 23.68 -5.57
C GLN A 131 -4.61 23.96 -4.11
N GLN A 132 -4.95 25.14 -3.58
CA GLN A 132 -4.70 25.49 -2.18
C GLN A 132 -5.43 24.56 -1.21
N THR A 133 -6.66 24.16 -1.52
CA THR A 133 -7.47 23.25 -0.69
C THR A 133 -6.84 21.85 -0.64
N ILE A 134 -6.42 21.31 -1.79
CA ILE A 134 -5.77 20.01 -1.90
C ILE A 134 -4.42 20.03 -1.18
N SER A 135 -3.57 21.03 -1.44
CA SER A 135 -2.26 21.17 -0.79
C SER A 135 -2.38 21.32 0.72
N ARG A 136 -3.35 22.11 1.22
CA ARG A 136 -3.58 22.25 2.66
C ARG A 136 -3.98 20.92 3.31
N SER A 137 -4.89 20.17 2.67
CA SER A 137 -5.28 18.85 3.16
C SER A 137 -4.09 17.88 3.20
N LEU A 138 -3.28 17.86 2.15
CA LEU A 138 -2.07 17.04 2.09
C LEU A 138 -1.08 17.41 3.21
N SER A 139 -0.81 18.70 3.43
CA SER A 139 0.05 19.16 4.53
C SER A 139 -0.49 18.77 5.90
N THR A 140 -1.80 18.84 6.13
CA THR A 140 -2.42 18.38 7.39
C THR A 140 -2.23 16.88 7.60
N GLN A 141 -2.37 16.07 6.55
CA GLN A 141 -2.13 14.63 6.62
C GLN A 141 -0.66 14.30 6.91
N ILE A 142 0.28 14.98 6.25
CA ILE A 142 1.71 14.84 6.49
C ILE A 142 2.06 15.21 7.94
N GLN A 143 1.52 16.32 8.45
CA GLN A 143 1.74 16.73 9.83
C GLN A 143 1.16 15.73 10.82
N SER A 144 -0.02 15.16 10.53
CA SER A 144 -0.58 14.06 11.31
C SER A 144 0.36 12.85 11.35
N LEU A 145 0.98 12.46 10.22
CA LEU A 145 1.95 11.36 10.19
C LEU A 145 3.22 11.67 10.97
N LYS A 146 3.76 12.89 10.87
CA LYS A 146 4.94 13.32 11.65
C LYS A 146 4.72 13.17 13.16
N LEU A 147 3.52 13.48 13.64
CA LEU A 147 3.17 13.39 15.07
C LEU A 147 2.75 11.99 15.50
N ARG A 148 1.82 11.37 14.76
CA ARG A 148 1.14 10.13 15.18
C ARG A 148 1.83 8.87 14.71
N GLY A 149 2.59 8.92 13.62
CA GLY A 149 3.35 7.76 13.13
C GLY A 149 4.43 7.31 14.12
N VAL A 150 5.01 8.25 14.88
CA VAL A 150 6.00 7.93 15.92
C VAL A 150 5.34 7.32 17.17
N LEU A 151 4.06 7.62 17.40
CA LEU A 151 3.27 7.14 18.55
C LEU A 151 2.38 5.93 18.19
N ALA A 152 2.54 5.37 17.00
CA ALA A 152 1.76 4.22 16.56
C ALA A 152 2.15 2.97 17.36
N ASN A 153 1.14 2.34 17.97
CA ASN A 153 1.31 1.08 18.71
C ASN A 153 1.32 -0.14 17.77
N ASP A 154 0.64 -0.04 16.63
CA ASP A 154 0.65 -1.07 15.60
C ASP A 154 1.95 -0.94 14.78
N PRO A 155 2.75 -2.03 14.65
CA PRO A 155 4.03 -1.98 13.95
C PRO A 155 3.91 -1.55 12.48
N VAL A 156 2.86 -1.99 11.79
CA VAL A 156 2.64 -1.71 10.37
C VAL A 156 2.23 -0.26 10.18
N ASP A 157 1.40 0.28 11.08
CA ASP A 157 1.09 1.72 11.15
C ASP A 157 2.38 2.56 11.25
N ALA A 158 3.30 2.18 12.14
CA ALA A 158 4.57 2.89 12.33
C ALA A 158 5.47 2.83 11.09
N LEU A 159 5.57 1.65 10.45
CA LEU A 159 6.38 1.43 9.25
C LEU A 159 5.85 2.20 8.05
N LEU A 160 4.55 2.09 7.74
CA LEU A 160 3.95 2.79 6.62
C LEU A 160 4.04 4.31 6.80
N ALA A 161 3.83 4.82 8.02
CA ALA A 161 4.04 6.24 8.31
C ALA A 161 5.50 6.66 8.06
N ALA A 162 6.48 5.85 8.45
CA ALA A 162 7.89 6.13 8.19
C ALA A 162 8.21 6.12 6.68
N ILE A 163 7.69 5.15 5.92
CA ILE A 163 7.87 5.05 4.47
C ILE A 163 7.22 6.27 3.78
N ALA A 164 6.00 6.65 4.17
CA ALA A 164 5.31 7.82 3.64
C ALA A 164 6.12 9.11 3.86
N LEU A 165 6.73 9.26 5.03
CA LEU A 165 7.56 10.42 5.32
C LEU A 165 8.88 10.44 4.54
N VAL A 166 9.43 9.28 4.14
CA VAL A 166 10.51 9.24 3.13
C VAL A 166 9.97 9.73 1.79
N GLY A 167 8.81 9.24 1.34
CA GLY A 167 8.16 9.68 0.11
C GLY A 167 7.91 11.19 0.06
N VAL A 168 7.48 11.79 1.17
CA VAL A 168 7.33 13.25 1.34
C VAL A 168 8.68 13.96 1.17
N ALA A 169 9.73 13.49 1.85
CA ALA A 169 11.06 14.09 1.75
C ALA A 169 11.62 14.05 0.31
N LEU A 170 11.32 12.98 -0.44
CA LEU A 170 11.70 12.84 -1.86
C LEU A 170 10.92 13.77 -2.80
N CYS A 171 9.74 14.22 -2.40
CA CYS A 171 8.90 15.15 -3.18
C CYS A 171 9.09 16.61 -2.78
N ASN A 172 9.93 16.88 -1.78
CA ASN A 172 10.21 18.21 -1.26
C ASN A 172 11.62 18.64 -1.70
N GLU A 173 11.72 19.76 -2.43
CA GLU A 173 12.98 20.27 -2.97
C GLU A 173 14.06 20.53 -1.91
N ARG A 174 13.65 20.81 -0.66
CA ARG A 174 14.55 21.07 0.47
C ARG A 174 14.73 19.87 1.40
N GLY A 175 14.24 18.69 0.97
CA GLY A 175 14.12 17.49 1.80
C GLY A 175 15.40 16.66 1.94
N GLU A 176 16.49 16.96 1.22
CA GLU A 176 17.66 16.06 1.14
C GLU A 176 18.26 15.69 2.51
N ASN A 177 18.45 16.69 3.38
CA ASN A 177 19.01 16.47 4.73
C ASN A 177 18.11 15.60 5.63
N GLU A 178 16.82 15.49 5.29
CA GLU A 178 15.84 14.69 6.02
C GLU A 178 15.77 13.24 5.52
N ILE A 179 16.33 12.93 4.34
CA ILE A 179 16.23 11.60 3.73
C ILE A 179 16.96 10.56 4.59
N TYR A 180 18.24 10.76 4.89
CA TYR A 180 19.04 9.77 5.61
C TYR A 180 18.49 9.40 7.00
N PRO A 181 18.12 10.36 7.88
CA PRO A 181 17.49 10.03 9.16
C PRO A 181 16.19 9.22 9.01
N ARG A 182 15.39 9.50 7.97
CA ARG A 182 14.12 8.79 7.70
C ARG A 182 14.38 7.38 7.17
N LEU A 183 15.33 7.19 6.26
CA LEU A 183 15.76 5.86 5.81
C LEU A 183 16.21 4.99 6.99
N LYS A 184 17.01 5.55 7.90
CA LYS A 184 17.47 4.86 9.11
C LYS A 184 16.33 4.45 10.03
N ARG A 185 15.24 5.23 10.07
CA ARG A 185 14.01 4.87 10.81
C ARG A 185 13.26 3.74 10.13
N VAL A 186 13.14 3.76 8.79
CA VAL A 186 12.49 2.69 8.03
C VAL A 186 13.24 1.37 8.22
N HIS A 187 14.57 1.34 8.07
CA HIS A 187 15.39 0.14 8.30
C HIS A 187 15.14 -0.47 9.69
N ARG A 188 15.23 0.34 10.75
CA ARG A 188 14.94 -0.14 12.11
C ARG A 188 13.54 -0.75 12.25
N LEU A 189 12.54 -0.17 11.58
CA LEU A 189 11.17 -0.69 11.62
C LEU A 189 11.03 -1.99 10.81
N LEU A 190 11.75 -2.12 9.69
CA LEU A 190 11.82 -3.35 8.90
C LEU A 190 12.49 -4.47 9.68
N ASP A 191 13.62 -4.22 10.35
CA ASP A 191 14.33 -5.22 11.15
C ASP A 191 13.45 -5.83 12.26
N MET A 192 12.50 -5.04 12.79
CA MET A 192 11.55 -5.52 13.79
C MET A 192 10.37 -6.30 13.20
N GLN A 193 10.08 -6.17 11.91
CA GLN A 193 8.84 -6.64 11.30
C GLN A 193 9.04 -7.72 10.23
N ILE A 194 10.20 -7.76 9.61
CA ILE A 194 10.60 -8.77 8.64
C ILE A 194 11.47 -9.80 9.38
N ASP A 195 11.19 -11.08 9.16
CA ASP A 195 12.00 -12.17 9.70
C ASP A 195 13.25 -12.44 8.84
N GLU A 196 14.05 -13.41 9.26
CA GLU A 196 15.30 -13.79 8.58
C GLU A 196 15.07 -14.39 7.18
N ASP A 197 13.88 -14.94 6.93
CA ASP A 197 13.50 -15.48 5.62
C ASP A 197 12.97 -14.40 4.68
N GLY A 198 12.73 -13.18 5.18
CA GLY A 198 12.18 -12.06 4.42
C GLY A 198 10.66 -11.94 4.50
N LEU A 199 9.97 -12.72 5.33
CA LEU A 199 8.53 -12.64 5.48
C LEU A 199 8.13 -11.68 6.61
N HIS A 200 7.02 -10.95 6.43
CA HIS A 200 6.45 -10.16 7.51
C HIS A 200 6.02 -11.08 8.68
N ARG A 201 6.40 -10.73 9.91
CA ARG A 201 6.18 -11.55 11.13
C ARG A 201 4.72 -11.87 11.44
N SER A 202 3.77 -11.09 10.90
CA SER A 202 2.33 -11.43 10.96
C SER A 202 1.96 -12.70 10.18
N ARG A 203 2.85 -13.13 9.28
CA ARG A 203 2.62 -14.19 8.29
C ARG A 203 1.43 -13.91 7.36
N CYS A 204 1.02 -12.65 7.23
CA CYS A 204 -0.03 -12.16 6.34
C CYS A 204 0.58 -11.67 5.02
N ALA A 205 0.27 -12.32 3.90
CA ALA A 205 0.78 -11.92 2.59
C ALA A 205 0.22 -10.57 2.12
N ARG A 206 -0.97 -10.19 2.59
CA ARG A 206 -1.54 -8.85 2.33
C ARG A 206 -0.66 -7.74 2.92
N GLN A 207 -0.17 -7.93 4.15
CA GLN A 207 0.74 -6.97 4.78
C GLN A 207 2.10 -6.94 4.07
N GLN A 208 2.63 -8.10 3.72
CA GLN A 208 3.86 -8.22 2.91
C GLN A 208 3.73 -7.45 1.59
N LEU A 209 2.64 -7.66 0.85
CA LEU A 209 2.39 -7.03 -0.44
C LEU A 209 2.25 -5.51 -0.30
N GLN A 210 1.53 -5.06 0.73
CA GLN A 210 1.36 -3.64 1.02
C GLN A 210 2.68 -2.93 1.30
N ILE A 211 3.56 -3.54 2.09
CA ILE A 211 4.90 -2.98 2.40
C ILE A 211 5.77 -2.98 1.13
N LEU A 212 5.75 -4.06 0.35
CA LEU A 212 6.48 -4.16 -0.93
C LEU A 212 6.10 -3.02 -1.88
N VAL A 213 4.80 -2.74 -2.05
CA VAL A 213 4.33 -1.66 -2.93
C VAL A 213 4.96 -0.33 -2.56
N GLU A 214 4.92 0.04 -1.28
CA GLU A 214 5.40 1.34 -0.84
C GLU A 214 6.94 1.43 -0.86
N LEU A 215 7.66 0.37 -0.45
CA LEU A 215 9.11 0.33 -0.50
C LEU A 215 9.67 0.34 -1.93
N ILE A 216 9.05 -0.38 -2.86
CA ILE A 216 9.46 -0.38 -4.27
C ILE A 216 9.33 1.03 -4.86
N THR A 217 8.21 1.71 -4.60
CA THR A 217 8.02 3.10 -5.03
C THR A 217 9.11 4.01 -4.48
N VAL A 218 9.41 3.92 -3.18
CA VAL A 218 10.46 4.73 -2.55
C VAL A 218 11.83 4.40 -3.13
N LYS A 219 12.19 3.12 -3.30
CA LYS A 219 13.45 2.71 -3.93
C LYS A 219 13.61 3.24 -5.35
N GLN A 220 12.55 3.17 -6.17
CA GLN A 220 12.58 3.71 -7.53
C GLN A 220 12.79 5.23 -7.55
N ALA A 221 12.16 5.96 -6.61
CA ALA A 221 12.35 7.39 -6.46
C ALA A 221 13.76 7.74 -5.97
N LEU A 222 14.31 7.02 -4.98
CA LEU A 222 15.70 7.16 -4.53
C LEU A 222 16.68 6.95 -5.68
N ARG A 223 16.52 5.86 -6.45
CA ARG A 223 17.39 5.58 -7.62
C ARG A 223 17.36 6.70 -8.65
N ARG A 224 16.22 7.36 -8.85
CA ARG A 224 16.05 8.44 -9.83
C ARG A 224 16.59 9.78 -9.34
N LEU A 225 16.39 10.10 -8.07
CA LEU A 225 16.60 11.44 -7.52
C LEU A 225 17.89 11.56 -6.69
N TYR A 226 18.36 10.47 -6.07
CA TYR A 226 19.48 10.45 -5.13
C TYR A 226 20.33 9.19 -5.32
N GLU A 227 21.27 9.22 -6.27
CA GLU A 227 22.10 8.07 -6.66
C GLU A 227 22.82 7.41 -5.47
N GLN A 228 23.28 8.19 -4.49
CA GLN A 228 23.93 7.68 -3.27
C GLN A 228 23.05 6.73 -2.43
N TYR A 229 21.73 6.78 -2.62
CA TYR A 229 20.75 5.90 -1.96
C TYR A 229 20.09 4.91 -2.94
N ALA A 230 20.60 4.78 -4.16
CA ALA A 230 19.98 3.95 -5.20
C ALA A 230 19.85 2.46 -4.81
N ASN A 231 20.77 1.97 -3.98
CA ASN A 231 20.81 0.59 -3.54
C ASN A 231 20.07 0.35 -2.21
N GLU A 232 19.52 1.40 -1.60
CA GLU A 232 18.73 1.28 -0.38
C GLU A 232 17.56 0.31 -0.58
N PHE A 233 17.30 -0.49 0.45
CA PHE A 233 16.32 -1.56 0.48
C PHE A 233 16.52 -2.72 -0.52
N THR A 234 17.61 -2.77 -1.28
CA THR A 234 17.76 -3.80 -2.33
C THR A 234 17.74 -5.22 -1.76
N GLU A 235 18.54 -5.49 -0.74
CA GLU A 235 18.61 -6.83 -0.13
C GLU A 235 17.31 -7.23 0.54
N VAL A 236 16.73 -6.35 1.37
CA VAL A 236 15.46 -6.63 2.06
C VAL A 236 14.31 -6.85 1.06
N LEU A 237 14.23 -6.06 -0.02
CA LEU A 237 13.21 -6.27 -1.06
C LEU A 237 13.39 -7.61 -1.78
N GLU A 238 14.62 -7.99 -2.15
CA GLU A 238 14.87 -9.29 -2.79
C GLU A 238 14.49 -10.47 -1.88
N ASN A 239 14.80 -10.38 -0.58
CA ASN A 239 14.38 -11.38 0.40
C ASN A 239 12.85 -11.41 0.56
N MET A 240 12.21 -10.24 0.66
CA MET A 240 10.76 -10.12 0.75
C MET A 240 10.03 -10.68 -0.48
N HIS A 241 10.56 -10.45 -1.68
CA HIS A 241 10.03 -11.04 -2.91
C HIS A 241 10.18 -12.56 -2.94
N ARG A 242 11.35 -13.07 -2.54
CA ARG A 242 11.59 -14.52 -2.47
C ARG A 242 10.65 -15.19 -1.46
N ALA A 243 10.44 -14.57 -0.30
CA ALA A 243 9.51 -15.06 0.72
C ALA A 243 8.05 -15.08 0.22
N LEU A 244 7.62 -14.01 -0.46
CA LEU A 244 6.27 -13.95 -1.04
C LEU A 244 6.05 -15.04 -2.11
N ASP A 245 7.04 -15.28 -2.98
CA ASP A 245 6.99 -16.35 -3.98
C ASP A 245 6.99 -17.75 -3.32
N ALA A 246 7.72 -17.91 -2.21
CA ALA A 246 7.77 -19.15 -1.43
C ALA A 246 6.45 -19.52 -0.77
N ILE A 247 5.56 -18.56 -0.54
CA ILE A 247 4.20 -18.81 -0.01
C ILE A 247 3.12 -18.74 -1.10
N SER A 248 3.54 -18.65 -2.38
CA SER A 248 2.65 -18.63 -3.55
C SER A 248 2.37 -20.03 -4.10
N LEU A 249 1.12 -20.21 -4.52
CA LEU A 249 0.62 -21.42 -5.15
C LEU A 249 0.77 -21.34 -6.67
N GLY A 250 0.42 -22.41 -7.38
CA GLY A 250 0.55 -22.48 -8.83
C GLY A 250 -0.39 -21.54 -9.61
N THR A 251 -1.37 -20.95 -8.91
CA THR A 251 -2.21 -19.83 -9.40
C THR A 251 -1.41 -18.55 -9.64
N GLY A 252 -0.26 -18.40 -8.97
CA GLY A 252 0.53 -17.17 -8.92
C GLY A 252 0.18 -16.26 -7.74
N GLU A 253 -0.84 -16.59 -6.97
CA GLU A 253 -1.23 -15.86 -5.75
C GLU A 253 -0.64 -16.51 -4.50
N PRO A 254 -0.30 -15.72 -3.47
CA PRO A 254 0.05 -16.25 -2.15
C PRO A 254 -1.16 -16.87 -1.47
N GLY A 255 -0.92 -17.89 -0.64
CA GLY A 255 -2.00 -18.54 0.09
C GLY A 255 -2.71 -17.60 1.07
N TYR A 256 -3.99 -17.86 1.34
CA TYR A 256 -4.89 -16.96 2.06
C TYR A 256 -4.84 -17.15 3.59
N PHE A 257 -3.63 -17.29 4.12
CA PHE A 257 -3.38 -17.48 5.55
C PHE A 257 -3.42 -16.16 6.33
N ASN A 258 -3.75 -16.22 7.63
CA ASN A 258 -3.54 -15.15 8.61
C ASN A 258 -4.04 -13.75 8.16
N GLY A 259 -5.32 -13.66 7.78
CA GLY A 259 -5.95 -12.40 7.38
C GLY A 259 -5.52 -11.87 6.01
N THR A 260 -4.88 -12.69 5.17
CA THR A 260 -4.49 -12.32 3.79
C THR A 260 -5.72 -12.05 2.91
N GLY A 261 -6.68 -12.98 2.89
CA GLY A 261 -7.86 -12.91 2.03
C GLY A 261 -7.53 -12.80 0.54
N GLN A 262 -8.56 -12.58 -0.29
CA GLN A 262 -8.35 -12.34 -1.72
C GLN A 262 -7.59 -11.03 -1.94
N MET A 263 -6.71 -11.00 -2.94
CA MET A 263 -5.96 -9.81 -3.35
C MET A 263 -6.14 -9.53 -4.85
N PRO A 264 -6.03 -8.26 -5.28
CA PRO A 264 -6.09 -7.94 -6.70
C PRO A 264 -4.95 -8.62 -7.47
N HIS A 265 -5.30 -9.47 -8.44
CA HIS A 265 -4.33 -10.26 -9.20
C HIS A 265 -3.32 -9.38 -9.96
N ASP A 266 -3.80 -8.29 -10.55
CA ASP A 266 -3.01 -7.28 -11.24
C ASP A 266 -1.93 -6.66 -10.33
N LEU A 267 -2.26 -6.43 -9.06
CA LEU A 267 -1.33 -5.93 -8.05
C LEU A 267 -0.27 -6.97 -7.70
N VAL A 268 -0.65 -8.23 -7.48
CA VAL A 268 0.28 -9.32 -7.16
C VAL A 268 1.29 -9.49 -8.29
N VAL A 269 0.81 -9.56 -9.55
CA VAL A 269 1.66 -9.67 -10.74
C VAL A 269 2.57 -8.46 -10.88
N ALA A 270 2.06 -7.24 -10.67
CA ALA A 270 2.85 -6.02 -10.78
C ALA A 270 3.99 -5.97 -9.77
N VAL A 271 3.76 -6.43 -8.53
CA VAL A 271 4.80 -6.55 -7.50
C VAL A 271 5.79 -7.66 -7.86
N GLN A 272 5.34 -8.85 -8.23
CA GLN A 272 6.21 -9.97 -8.62
C GLN A 272 7.08 -9.66 -9.86
N ALA A 273 6.66 -8.74 -10.72
CA ALA A 273 7.43 -8.26 -11.88
C ALA A 273 8.62 -7.37 -11.49
N GLN A 274 8.65 -6.83 -10.27
CA GLN A 274 9.73 -5.95 -9.79
C GLN A 274 10.99 -6.69 -9.35
N SER A 275 10.92 -8.02 -9.23
CA SER A 275 12.07 -8.85 -8.87
C SER A 275 12.08 -10.17 -9.67
N PRO A 276 13.24 -10.60 -10.18
CA PRO A 276 13.41 -11.92 -10.78
C PRO A 276 13.51 -13.04 -9.74
N ALA A 277 13.52 -12.73 -8.43
CA ALA A 277 13.62 -13.72 -7.37
C ALA A 277 12.45 -14.71 -7.44
N ARG A 278 12.78 -16.01 -7.42
CA ARG A 278 11.80 -17.10 -7.43
C ARG A 278 12.23 -18.19 -6.44
N ALA A 279 11.31 -18.63 -5.59
CA ALA A 279 11.44 -19.75 -4.69
C ALA A 279 11.06 -21.04 -5.41
N ARG A 280 12.07 -21.80 -5.87
CA ARG A 280 11.87 -23.02 -6.67
C ARG A 280 11.99 -24.32 -5.89
N SER A 281 12.22 -24.24 -4.58
CA SER A 281 12.47 -25.39 -3.72
C SER A 281 11.32 -25.64 -2.76
N THR A 282 11.13 -26.94 -2.46
CA THR A 282 10.47 -27.40 -1.23
C THR A 282 11.29 -26.93 -0.03
N GLY A 283 10.63 -26.55 1.07
CA GLY A 283 11.30 -26.07 2.27
C GLY A 283 10.37 -25.38 3.25
N ILE A 284 10.96 -24.72 4.24
CA ILE A 284 10.26 -23.87 5.21
C ILE A 284 10.66 -22.42 4.96
N THR A 285 9.72 -21.50 5.04
CA THR A 285 9.93 -20.06 4.88
C THR A 285 8.94 -19.29 5.75
N GLY A 286 9.44 -18.53 6.72
CA GLY A 286 8.62 -17.66 7.58
C GLY A 286 7.52 -18.41 8.33
N GLY A 287 7.78 -19.66 8.73
CA GLY A 287 6.82 -20.55 9.38
C GLY A 287 5.86 -21.27 8.43
N TYR A 288 5.95 -21.07 7.11
CA TYR A 288 5.19 -21.86 6.13
C TYR A 288 6.03 -23.01 5.57
N GLY A 289 5.46 -24.21 5.58
CA GLY A 289 6.03 -25.36 4.88
C GLY A 289 5.50 -25.43 3.46
N ARG A 290 6.40 -25.50 2.47
CA ARG A 290 6.06 -25.64 1.05
C ARG A 290 6.57 -26.94 0.48
N LEU A 291 5.70 -27.67 -0.21
CA LEU A 291 6.05 -28.89 -0.96
C LEU A 291 5.73 -28.68 -2.45
N ILE A 292 6.69 -28.99 -3.31
CA ILE A 292 6.52 -28.99 -4.77
C ILE A 292 6.72 -30.42 -5.30
N SER A 293 5.77 -30.90 -6.09
CA SER A 293 5.87 -32.18 -6.81
C SER A 293 5.28 -32.05 -8.21
N GLY A 294 6.14 -31.93 -9.22
CA GLY A 294 5.70 -31.67 -10.60
C GLY A 294 4.92 -30.35 -10.70
N ARG A 295 3.64 -30.44 -11.06
CA ARG A 295 2.71 -29.28 -11.13
C ARG A 295 1.98 -28.99 -9.82
N SER A 296 2.16 -29.84 -8.82
CA SER A 296 1.47 -29.75 -7.54
C SER A 296 2.27 -28.91 -6.55
N ILE A 297 1.62 -27.93 -5.92
CA ILE A 297 2.21 -27.11 -4.85
C ILE A 297 1.27 -27.16 -3.64
N VAL A 298 1.81 -27.53 -2.48
CA VAL A 298 1.16 -27.41 -1.18
C VAL A 298 1.89 -26.36 -0.37
N VAL A 299 1.16 -25.46 0.27
CA VAL A 299 1.66 -24.53 1.29
C VAL A 299 0.88 -24.78 2.56
N ALA A 300 1.56 -24.95 3.69
CA ALA A 300 0.96 -25.24 4.99
C ALA A 300 1.46 -24.27 6.06
N ASP A 301 0.55 -23.78 6.91
CA ASP A 301 0.90 -23.00 8.10
C ASP A 301 1.50 -23.95 9.17
N SER A 302 2.82 -23.90 9.32
CA SER A 302 3.57 -24.69 10.30
C SER A 302 4.22 -23.83 11.39
N GLY A 303 3.85 -22.56 11.46
CA GLY A 303 4.54 -21.57 12.29
C GLY A 303 3.96 -21.49 13.70
N LEU A 304 4.77 -21.03 14.64
CA LEU A 304 4.29 -20.65 15.97
C LEU A 304 3.34 -19.46 15.88
N VAL A 305 2.48 -19.30 16.89
CA VAL A 305 1.62 -18.12 17.01
C VAL A 305 2.50 -16.87 16.99
N PRO A 306 2.25 -15.88 16.10
CA PRO A 306 3.00 -14.64 16.08
C PRO A 306 2.96 -13.93 17.43
N ALA A 307 3.95 -13.08 17.72
CA ALA A 307 3.90 -12.22 18.90
C ALA A 307 2.62 -11.36 18.90
N PRO A 308 2.07 -10.97 20.06
CA PRO A 308 0.77 -10.31 20.16
C PRO A 308 0.60 -9.08 19.25
N GLU A 309 1.65 -8.28 19.08
CA GLU A 309 1.69 -7.11 18.21
C GLU A 309 1.53 -7.43 16.70
N PHE A 310 1.77 -8.68 16.30
CA PHE A 310 1.61 -9.19 14.93
C PHE A 310 0.42 -10.15 14.77
N ALA A 311 -0.24 -10.53 15.86
CA ALA A 311 -1.27 -11.55 15.88
C ALA A 311 -2.71 -11.00 15.67
N ARG A 312 -2.87 -9.69 15.47
CA ARG A 312 -4.19 -9.03 15.40
C ARG A 312 -5.14 -9.66 14.38
N ASN A 313 -4.62 -10.06 13.22
CA ASN A 313 -5.38 -10.70 12.13
C ASN A 313 -5.02 -12.19 11.97
N ALA A 314 -4.29 -12.77 12.93
CA ALA A 314 -3.94 -14.18 12.87
C ALA A 314 -5.19 -15.04 13.04
N HIS A 315 -5.27 -16.13 12.30
CA HIS A 315 -6.38 -17.08 12.41
C HIS A 315 -5.96 -18.27 13.30
N ALA A 316 -6.93 -18.99 13.86
CA ALA A 316 -6.69 -20.27 14.53
C ALA A 316 -6.44 -21.40 13.49
N GLY A 317 -5.49 -21.18 12.59
CA GLY A 317 -5.25 -22.00 11.39
C GLY A 317 -3.99 -22.86 11.45
N ALA A 318 -3.55 -23.27 12.64
CA ALA A 318 -2.37 -24.12 12.77
C ALA A 318 -2.53 -25.40 11.94
N LEU A 319 -1.52 -25.73 11.12
CA LEU A 319 -1.52 -26.85 10.18
C LEU A 319 -2.58 -26.78 9.06
N SER A 320 -3.25 -25.63 8.90
CA SER A 320 -4.03 -25.36 7.69
C SER A 320 -3.12 -25.41 6.47
N PHE A 321 -3.67 -25.80 5.33
CA PHE A 321 -2.90 -25.88 4.09
C PHE A 321 -3.78 -25.53 2.90
N GLU A 322 -3.11 -25.07 1.85
CA GLU A 322 -3.69 -24.84 0.55
C GLU A 322 -2.94 -25.68 -0.49
N PHE A 323 -3.66 -26.10 -1.52
CA PHE A 323 -3.15 -27.01 -2.53
C PHE A 323 -3.58 -26.54 -3.92
N SER A 324 -2.60 -26.50 -4.83
CA SER A 324 -2.84 -26.21 -6.24
C SER A 324 -2.21 -27.28 -7.13
N HIS A 325 -2.85 -27.53 -8.27
CA HIS A 325 -2.30 -28.35 -9.34
C HIS A 325 -2.29 -27.56 -10.65
N GLY A 326 -1.10 -27.21 -11.15
CA GLY A 326 -0.99 -26.27 -12.25
C GLY A 326 -1.49 -24.90 -11.82
N ARG A 327 -2.49 -24.35 -12.53
CA ARG A 327 -3.11 -23.05 -12.20
C ARG A 327 -4.39 -23.20 -11.39
N ASP A 328 -4.81 -24.42 -11.12
CA ASP A 328 -6.07 -24.68 -10.44
C ASP A 328 -5.82 -24.75 -8.93
N LEU A 329 -6.55 -23.91 -8.18
CA LEU A 329 -6.60 -23.99 -6.72
C LEU A 329 -7.59 -25.09 -6.34
N VAL A 330 -7.09 -26.17 -5.74
CA VAL A 330 -7.88 -27.37 -5.42
C VAL A 330 -8.34 -27.36 -3.96
N VAL A 331 -7.49 -26.88 -3.04
CA VAL A 331 -7.83 -26.63 -1.64
C VAL A 331 -7.49 -25.19 -1.31
N CYS A 332 -8.46 -24.47 -0.78
CA CYS A 332 -8.38 -23.07 -0.35
C CYS A 332 -8.93 -22.95 1.06
N ASN A 333 -8.37 -22.05 1.87
CA ASN A 333 -8.90 -21.70 3.18
C ASN A 333 -10.06 -20.71 3.11
#